data_AF-A0A0Q7MIM3-F1
#
_entry.id   AF-A0A0Q7MIM3-F1
#
_cell.length_a   1.000
_cell.length_b   1.000
_cell.length_c   1.000
_cell.angle_alpha   90.00
_cell.angle_beta   90.00
_cell.angle_gamma   90.00
#
_symmetry.space_group_name_H-M   'P 1'
#
loop_
_entity.id
_entity.type
_entity.pdbx_description
1 polymer ?
#
loop_
_entity_poly.entity_id
_entity_poly.type
_entity_poly.pdbx_seq_one_letter_code
_entity_poly.pdbx_strand_id
1 'polypeptide(L)'
;MSNRRDRIRAKIMARVEIDPATGCWQWTGPTSGSEGRGAGYPRMWLDGQTVAVHKAMWTNEHGFIPGKKELDHKCRNRLCIRPDNKDHVELVTRKVNAFRREEAKRAQITHPGKPKMECEEILR
;
A
#
# COMPACT_ATOMS: atom_id res chain seq x y z
N MET A 1 10.91 -12.77 26.10
CA MET A 1 10.13 -11.52 25.90
C MET A 1 10.10 -11.21 24.42
N SER A 2 8.92 -11.14 23.81
CA SER A 2 8.77 -10.75 22.40
C SER A 2 9.19 -9.28 22.28
N ASN A 3 10.17 -9.00 21.41
CA ASN A 3 10.68 -7.63 21.27
C ASN A 3 9.58 -6.73 20.65
N ARG A 4 9.76 -5.39 20.68
CA ARG A 4 8.75 -4.46 20.16
C ARG A 4 8.40 -4.74 18.69
N ARG A 5 9.38 -5.14 17.86
CA ARG A 5 9.15 -5.43 16.43
C ARG A 5 8.25 -6.65 16.24
N ASP A 6 8.47 -7.70 17.01
CA ASP A 6 7.66 -8.93 16.95
C ASP A 6 6.19 -8.63 17.31
N ARG A 7 5.96 -7.81 18.35
CA ARG A 7 4.60 -7.38 18.74
C ARG A 7 3.91 -6.58 17.64
N ILE A 8 4.63 -5.66 17.00
CA ILE A 8 4.08 -4.85 15.90
C ILE A 8 3.76 -5.76 14.71
N ARG A 9 4.69 -6.63 14.32
CA ARG A 9 4.50 -7.61 13.25
C ARG A 9 3.28 -8.48 13.51
N ALA A 10 3.16 -9.07 14.70
CA ALA A 10 2.03 -9.91 15.07
C ALA A 10 0.70 -9.15 14.97
N LYS A 11 0.65 -7.90 15.45
CA LYS A 11 -0.54 -7.05 15.36
C LYS A 11 -0.95 -6.75 13.91
N ILE A 12 0.03 -6.53 13.03
CA ILE A 12 -0.22 -6.32 11.60
C ILE A 12 -0.70 -7.62 10.95
N MET A 13 0.03 -8.72 11.15
CA MET A 13 -0.26 -10.02 10.51
C MET A 13 -1.60 -10.62 10.96
N ALA A 14 -2.12 -10.25 12.14
CA ALA A 14 -3.45 -10.65 12.59
C ALA A 14 -4.60 -10.14 11.70
N ARG A 15 -4.34 -9.23 10.75
CA ARG A 15 -5.31 -8.70 9.78
C ARG A 15 -4.80 -8.81 8.34
N VAL A 16 -4.06 -9.88 8.07
CA VAL A 16 -3.51 -10.17 6.75
C VAL A 16 -4.05 -11.50 6.25
N GLU A 17 -4.59 -11.47 5.04
CA GLU A 17 -4.86 -12.66 4.25
C GLU A 17 -3.83 -12.74 3.12
N ILE A 18 -3.19 -13.90 2.96
CA ILE A 18 -2.20 -14.09 1.89
C ILE A 18 -2.93 -14.61 0.66
N ASP A 19 -2.89 -13.83 -0.41
CA ASP A 19 -3.41 -14.24 -1.71
C ASP A 19 -2.47 -15.28 -2.35
N PRO A 20 -2.91 -16.53 -2.57
CA PRO A 20 -2.07 -17.59 -3.10
C PRO A 20 -1.69 -17.40 -4.57
N ALA A 21 -2.48 -16.65 -5.35
CA ALA A 21 -2.21 -16.41 -6.76
C ALA A 21 -1.15 -15.33 -6.98
N THR A 22 -1.19 -14.27 -6.16
CA THR A 22 -0.29 -13.12 -6.32
C THR A 22 0.82 -13.07 -5.27
N GLY A 23 0.70 -13.79 -4.17
CA GLY A 23 1.56 -13.67 -3.00
C GLY A 23 1.37 -12.36 -2.22
N CYS A 24 0.36 -11.54 -2.56
CA CYS A 24 0.07 -10.30 -1.86
C CYS A 24 -0.39 -10.57 -0.43
N TRP A 25 0.08 -9.76 0.50
CA TRP A 25 -0.42 -9.74 1.88
C TRP A 25 -1.56 -8.73 1.96
N GLN A 26 -2.79 -9.21 1.77
CA GLN A 26 -3.99 -8.41 1.71
C GLN A 26 -4.39 -7.94 3.09
N TRP A 27 -4.43 -6.62 3.29
CA TRP A 27 -4.96 -6.03 4.52
C TRP A 27 -6.49 -6.15 4.58
N THR A 28 -7.00 -6.74 5.66
CA THR A 28 -8.46 -6.92 5.89
C THR A 28 -9.04 -5.93 6.90
N GLY A 29 -8.22 -4.99 7.40
CA GLY A 29 -8.64 -3.98 8.36
C GLY A 29 -9.10 -2.65 7.73
N PRO A 30 -9.25 -1.60 8.57
CA PRO A 30 -9.65 -0.27 8.10
C PRO A 30 -8.69 0.31 7.06
N THR A 31 -9.22 1.12 6.17
CA THR A 31 -8.45 1.88 5.17
C THR A 31 -8.72 3.38 5.32
N SER A 32 -8.03 4.21 4.55
CA SER A 32 -8.26 5.66 4.50
C SER A 32 -9.54 6.09 3.76
N GLY A 33 -10.54 5.21 3.68
CA GLY A 33 -11.81 5.48 3.00
C GLY A 33 -11.77 5.26 1.49
N SER A 34 -12.90 5.48 0.83
CA SER A 34 -13.10 5.29 -0.62
C SER A 34 -12.79 6.52 -1.47
N GLU A 35 -12.69 7.71 -0.85
CA GLU A 35 -12.63 8.99 -1.57
C GLU A 35 -11.36 9.80 -1.28
N GLY A 36 -11.01 10.68 -2.22
CA GLY A 36 -9.85 11.57 -2.13
C GLY A 36 -8.53 10.96 -2.60
N ARG A 37 -7.48 11.80 -2.63
CA ARG A 37 -6.14 11.45 -3.16
C ARG A 37 -5.46 10.32 -2.38
N GLY A 38 -5.85 10.12 -1.13
CA GLY A 38 -5.31 9.11 -0.23
C GLY A 38 -6.22 7.90 0.00
N ALA A 39 -7.29 7.70 -0.76
CA ALA A 39 -8.23 6.60 -0.58
C ALA A 39 -7.60 5.21 -0.72
N GLY A 40 -8.16 4.23 0.00
CA GLY A 40 -7.88 2.81 -0.17
C GLY A 40 -6.51 2.34 0.34
N TYR A 41 -5.82 3.14 1.15
CA TYR A 41 -4.57 2.71 1.78
C TYR A 41 -4.86 2.09 3.16
N PRO A 42 -4.22 0.95 3.49
CA PRO A 42 -4.31 0.32 4.81
C PRO A 42 -3.99 1.27 5.96
N ARG A 43 -4.87 1.29 6.98
CA ARG A 43 -4.72 2.07 8.21
C ARG A 43 -4.92 1.21 9.45
N MET A 44 -4.17 1.53 10.50
CA MET A 44 -4.37 0.91 11.82
C MET A 44 -4.00 1.86 12.94
N TRP A 45 -4.57 1.65 14.12
CA TRP A 45 -4.14 2.30 15.35
C TRP A 45 -2.92 1.56 15.94
N LEU A 46 -1.83 2.28 16.18
CA LEU A 46 -0.60 1.76 16.77
C LEU A 46 -0.10 2.74 17.83
N ASP A 47 -0.08 2.30 19.09
CA ASP A 47 0.50 3.01 20.24
C ASP A 47 0.14 4.51 20.33
N GLY A 48 -1.13 4.87 20.13
CA GLY A 48 -1.60 6.26 20.26
C GLY A 48 -1.73 7.04 18.95
N GLN A 49 -1.41 6.43 17.80
CA GLN A 49 -1.50 7.10 16.51
C GLN A 49 -2.04 6.19 15.39
N THR A 50 -2.80 6.76 14.47
CA THR A 50 -3.17 6.10 13.21
C THR A 50 -2.00 6.11 12.23
N VAL A 51 -1.53 4.93 11.83
CA VAL A 51 -0.39 4.75 10.91
C VAL A 51 -0.82 4.15 9.58
N ALA A 52 -0.02 4.37 8.54
CA ALA A 52 -0.16 3.65 7.26
C ALA A 52 0.49 2.26 7.39
N VAL A 53 -0.28 1.19 7.23
CA VAL A 53 0.16 -0.17 7.58
C VAL A 53 1.33 -0.62 6.71
N HIS A 54 1.29 -0.35 5.40
CA HIS A 54 2.39 -0.71 4.48
C HIS A 54 3.73 -0.04 4.88
N LYS A 55 3.70 1.20 5.39
CA LYS A 55 4.90 1.89 5.90
C LYS A 55 5.36 1.31 7.23
N ALA A 56 4.42 1.00 8.13
CA ALA A 56 4.73 0.41 9.42
C ALA A 56 5.36 -0.98 9.26
N MET A 57 4.79 -1.82 8.39
CA MET A 57 5.34 -3.14 8.05
C MET A 57 6.72 -3.03 7.42
N TRP A 58 6.89 -2.19 6.38
CA TRP A 58 8.21 -1.95 5.78
C TRP A 58 9.24 -1.51 6.82
N THR A 59 8.87 -0.53 7.65
CA THR A 59 9.79 0.02 8.66
C THR A 59 10.15 -1.00 9.74
N ASN A 60 9.22 -1.89 10.08
CA ASN A 60 9.44 -2.95 11.05
C ASN A 60 10.46 -3.98 10.55
N GLU A 61 10.40 -4.34 9.26
CA GLU A 61 11.25 -5.36 8.64
C GLU A 61 12.60 -4.82 8.17
N HIS A 62 12.60 -3.66 7.51
CA HIS A 62 13.80 -3.10 6.85
C HIS A 62 14.40 -1.91 7.57
N GLY A 63 13.67 -1.33 8.52
CA GLY A 63 14.07 -0.09 9.18
C GLY A 63 13.62 1.17 8.44
N PHE A 64 14.28 2.28 8.76
CA PHE A 64 13.85 3.62 8.38
C PHE A 64 13.67 3.81 6.86
N ILE A 65 12.58 4.49 6.47
CA ILE A 65 12.34 4.95 5.10
C ILE A 65 13.05 6.31 4.92
N PRO A 66 14.12 6.39 4.10
CA PRO A 66 14.87 7.63 3.90
C PRO A 66 13.99 8.79 3.43
N GLY A 67 14.32 10.00 3.89
CA GLY A 67 13.70 11.22 3.39
C GLY A 67 13.75 11.27 1.86
N LYS A 68 12.68 11.78 1.25
CA LYS A 68 12.49 11.88 -0.22
C LYS A 68 12.33 10.53 -0.95
N LYS A 69 12.30 9.40 -0.25
CA LYS A 69 11.89 8.10 -0.81
C LYS A 69 10.41 7.83 -0.55
N GLU A 70 9.82 7.02 -1.41
CA GLU A 70 8.43 6.57 -1.33
C GLU A 70 8.36 5.06 -1.53
N LEU A 71 7.34 4.44 -0.94
CA LEU A 71 7.03 3.03 -1.19
C LEU A 71 6.09 2.96 -2.41
N ASP A 72 6.55 2.34 -3.49
CA ASP A 72 5.78 2.10 -4.71
C ASP A 72 5.33 0.63 -4.75
N HIS A 73 4.07 0.42 -5.14
CA HIS A 73 3.51 -0.92 -5.27
C HIS A 73 3.71 -1.41 -6.70
N LYS A 74 4.74 -2.22 -6.93
CA LYS A 74 4.95 -2.93 -8.20
C LYS A 74 3.77 -3.85 -8.52
N CYS A 75 3.20 -4.48 -7.50
CA CYS A 75 2.00 -5.32 -7.61
C CYS A 75 0.70 -4.54 -7.90
N ARG A 76 0.74 -3.20 -7.96
CA ARG A 76 -0.41 -2.29 -8.19
C ARG A 76 -1.61 -2.46 -7.26
N ASN A 77 -1.44 -3.23 -6.19
CA ASN A 77 -2.45 -3.46 -5.18
C ASN A 77 -2.16 -2.63 -3.93
N ARG A 78 -3.02 -1.65 -3.63
CA ARG A 78 -2.87 -0.73 -2.48
C ARG A 78 -3.06 -1.41 -1.14
N LEU A 79 -3.83 -2.51 -1.10
CA LEU A 79 -4.08 -3.28 0.12
C LEU A 79 -2.92 -4.22 0.46
N CYS A 80 -2.01 -4.46 -0.48
CA CYS A 80 -0.83 -5.28 -0.24
C CYS A 80 0.12 -4.57 0.73
N ILE A 81 0.47 -5.22 1.84
CA ILE A 81 1.44 -4.71 2.80
C ILE A 81 2.73 -5.53 2.84
N ARG A 82 2.92 -6.45 1.89
CA ARG A 82 4.11 -7.31 1.84
C ARG A 82 5.36 -6.42 1.69
N PRO A 83 6.31 -6.45 2.63
CA PRO A 83 7.47 -5.55 2.61
C PRO A 83 8.57 -6.03 1.65
N ASP A 84 8.30 -7.03 0.81
CA ASP A 84 9.29 -7.58 -0.12
C ASP A 84 9.47 -6.67 -1.34
N ASN A 85 10.72 -6.37 -1.67
CA ASN A 85 11.13 -5.44 -2.73
C ASN A 85 11.10 -6.03 -4.14
N LYS A 86 10.98 -7.35 -4.30
CA LYS A 86 11.05 -7.98 -5.62
C LYS A 86 9.83 -7.63 -6.47
N ASP A 87 8.64 -8.00 -5.99
CA ASP A 87 7.40 -7.94 -6.79
C ASP A 87 6.27 -7.14 -6.13
N HIS A 88 6.46 -6.68 -4.89
CA HIS A 88 5.42 -5.99 -4.13
C HIS A 88 5.76 -4.53 -3.87
N VAL A 89 6.40 -4.22 -2.75
CA VAL A 89 6.62 -2.85 -2.31
C VAL A 89 8.09 -2.51 -2.51
N GLU A 90 8.38 -1.48 -3.29
CA GLU A 90 9.75 -1.05 -3.58
C GLU A 90 10.00 0.36 -3.06
N LEU A 91 11.17 0.60 -2.46
CA LEU A 91 11.61 1.92 -2.06
C LEU A 91 12.17 2.69 -3.26
N VAL A 92 11.41 3.66 -3.77
CA VAL A 92 11.75 4.43 -4.97
C VAL A 92 11.87 5.92 -4.68
N THR A 93 12.34 6.70 -5.65
CA THR A 93 12.27 8.16 -5.60
C THR A 93 10.90 8.66 -6.01
N ARG A 94 10.50 9.87 -5.58
CA ARG A 94 9.27 10.52 -6.05
C ARG A 94 9.18 10.59 -7.58
N LYS A 95 10.31 10.82 -8.26
CA LYS A 95 10.39 10.89 -9.73
C LYS A 95 10.00 9.55 -10.37
N VAL A 96 10.56 8.45 -9.86
CA VAL A 96 10.25 7.10 -10.37
C VAL A 96 8.80 6.72 -10.09
N ASN A 97 8.31 6.98 -8.87
CA ASN A 97 6.91 6.72 -8.52
C ASN A 97 5.94 7.52 -9.42
N ALA A 98 6.25 8.79 -9.67
CA ALA A 98 5.44 9.62 -10.56
C ALA A 98 5.45 9.09 -12.00
N PHE A 99 6.62 8.74 -12.53
CA PHE A 99 6.75 8.16 -13.87
C PHE A 99 5.93 6.87 -14.02
N ARG A 100 6.13 5.91 -13.11
CA ARG A 100 5.40 4.63 -13.09
C ARG A 100 3.89 4.80 -12.96
N ARG A 101 3.43 5.84 -12.25
CA ARG A 101 2.00 6.15 -12.14
C ARG A 101 1.43 6.66 -13.46
N GLU A 102 2.16 7.54 -14.16
CA GLU A 102 1.70 8.04 -15.46
C GLU A 102 1.72 6.94 -16.52
N GLU A 103 2.70 6.03 -16.52
CA GLU A 103 2.70 4.85 -17.39
C GLU A 103 1.48 3.95 -17.13
N ALA A 104 1.17 3.66 -15.86
CA ALA A 104 0.00 2.86 -15.51
C ALA A 104 -1.32 3.50 -15.96
N LYS A 105 -1.44 4.84 -15.86
CA LYS A 105 -2.60 5.57 -16.39
C LYS A 105 -2.71 5.46 -17.90
N ARG A 106 -1.60 5.63 -18.64
CA ARG A 106 -1.58 5.51 -20.12
C ARG A 106 -1.96 4.11 -20.57
N ALA A 107 -1.50 3.09 -19.85
CA ALA A 107 -1.85 1.69 -20.09
C ALA A 107 -3.24 1.31 -19.54
N GLN A 108 -4.01 2.26 -18.97
CA GLN A 108 -5.32 2.03 -18.36
C GLN A 108 -5.32 0.93 -17.28
N ILE A 109 -4.18 0.71 -16.62
CA ILE A 109 -4.02 -0.27 -15.55
C ILE A 109 -4.65 0.33 -14.29
N THR A 110 -5.84 -0.16 -13.94
CA THR A 110 -6.54 0.23 -12.71
C THR A 110 -5.97 -0.53 -11.50
N HIS A 111 -6.03 0.10 -10.33
CA HIS A 111 -5.73 -0.59 -9.09
C HIS A 111 -6.99 -1.36 -8.67
N PRO A 112 -6.88 -2.58 -8.11
CA PRO A 112 -8.02 -3.24 -7.50
C PRO A 112 -8.60 -2.31 -6.42
N GLY A 113 -9.88 -1.93 -6.56
CA GLY A 113 -10.58 -1.01 -5.65
C GLY A 113 -10.73 0.45 -6.11
N LYS A 114 -10.30 0.83 -7.33
CA LYS A 114 -10.77 2.07 -7.96
C LYS A 114 -11.77 1.73 -9.07
N PRO A 115 -12.99 2.30 -9.08
CA PRO A 115 -13.86 2.19 -10.24
C PRO A 115 -13.13 2.74 -11.46
N LYS A 116 -13.37 2.14 -12.63
CA LYS A 116 -12.98 2.76 -13.91
C LYS A 116 -13.59 4.16 -13.90
N MET A 117 -12.82 5.19 -14.27
CA MET A 117 -13.43 6.47 -14.58
C MET A 117 -14.18 6.25 -15.89
N GLU A 118 -15.47 5.95 -15.81
CA GLU A 118 -16.37 6.04 -16.94
C GLU A 118 -16.40 7.51 -17.36
N CYS A 119 -15.96 7.81 -18.58
CA CYS A 119 -16.22 9.10 -19.21
C CYS A 119 -17.70 9.10 -19.60
N GLU A 120 -18.58 9.47 -18.67
CA GLU A 120 -19.92 9.90 -19.07
C GLU A 120 -19.77 11.19 -19.87
N GLU A 121 -20.06 11.11 -21.16
CA GLU A 121 -20.23 12.26 -22.05
C GLU A 121 -21.22 13.23 -21.40
N ILE A 122 -20.72 14.36 -20.91
CA ILE A 122 -21.57 15.50 -20.54
C ILE A 122 -22.05 16.09 -21.87
N LEU A 123 -23.11 15.50 -22.42
CA LEU A 123 -23.98 16.15 -23.40
C LEU A 123 -25.02 16.97 -22.62
N ARG A 124 -24.70 18.24 -22.37
CA ARG A 124 -25.67 19.34 -22.25
C ARG A 124 -25.05 20.63 -22.75
#